data_AF-A0A484WY51-F1
#
_entry.id   AF-A0A484WY51-F1
#
_cell.length_a   1.000
_cell.length_b   1.000
_cell.length_c   1.000
_cell.angle_alpha   90.00
_cell.angle_beta   90.00
_cell.angle_gamma   90.00
#
_symmetry.space_group_name_H-M   'P 1'
#
loop_
_entity.id
_entity.type
_entity.pdbx_description
1 polymer ?
#
loop_
_entity_poly.entity_id
_entity_poly.type
_entity_poly.pdbx_seq_one_letter_code
_entity_poly.pdbx_strand_id
1 'polypeptide(L)'
;MILTPKTFGGKIRQLWRALQLEWHLSKREILTLYLNRAPFGGTLQGIGAASWAYLGKSPANLSYSEAAMLAVLPQAPSRLRPDRWPERAEAARNKVLERMAVQGVWSRERVKESREEPIWLAPRQMPQLAPLFSRMMLGKSKSDKIVTTLDAGLQRRLEELAQNWKGRLPPRSSLAMIVVDHTDMRVRGWVGSVDLNDDSRFGHVDMVNAIRSPGSVLKPFVYGLALDEGLIHPASLLQDVPRRTGDYRPGNFDSGFHGPISMSEALVRSLNLPAVQVLEAYGPKRFAAKLRNVGLPLYLPNGAAPNLSLILGGAGAKTGRYGGGLYRVCSPRQGR
;
A
#
# COMPACT_ATOMS: atom_id res chain seq x y z
N MET A 1 13.07 -23.50 -11.18
CA MET A 1 12.81 -24.75 -11.93
C MET A 1 13.61 -24.66 -13.21
N ILE A 2 14.69 -25.43 -13.31
CA ILE A 2 15.70 -25.18 -14.36
C ILE A 2 15.21 -25.84 -15.64
N LEU A 3 14.68 -25.01 -16.54
CA LEU A 3 14.29 -25.38 -17.90
C LEU A 3 15.56 -25.75 -18.69
N THR A 4 16.00 -27.00 -18.58
CA THR A 4 16.94 -27.57 -19.54
C THR A 4 16.20 -27.91 -20.82
N PRO A 5 16.78 -27.66 -22.01
CA PRO A 5 16.16 -27.99 -23.28
C PRO A 5 15.84 -29.50 -23.36
N LYS A 6 14.86 -29.87 -24.18
CA LYS A 6 14.47 -31.28 -24.45
C LYS A 6 15.52 -32.03 -25.28
N THR A 7 16.80 -31.77 -25.04
CA THR A 7 17.92 -32.46 -25.67
C THR A 7 18.37 -33.63 -24.81
N PHE A 8 19.03 -34.61 -25.42
CA PHE A 8 19.54 -35.79 -24.71
C PHE A 8 20.47 -35.41 -23.55
N GLY A 9 21.38 -34.44 -23.77
CA GLY A 9 22.23 -33.89 -22.71
C GLY A 9 21.46 -33.15 -21.59
N GLY A 10 20.32 -32.53 -21.92
CA GLY A 10 19.43 -31.92 -20.93
C GLY A 10 18.79 -32.94 -19.99
N LYS A 11 18.38 -34.11 -20.51
CA LYS A 11 17.85 -35.22 -19.71
C LYS A 11 18.89 -35.82 -18.76
N ILE A 12 20.14 -35.97 -19.21
CA ILE A 12 21.24 -36.46 -18.36
C ILE A 12 21.47 -35.50 -17.18
N ARG A 13 21.48 -34.18 -17.43
CA ARG A 13 21.59 -33.18 -16.35
C ARG A 13 20.41 -33.23 -15.37
N GLN A 14 19.20 -33.51 -15.85
CA GLN A 14 18.03 -33.68 -14.98
C GLN A 14 18.15 -34.92 -14.09
N LEU A 15 18.65 -36.03 -14.63
CA LEU A 15 18.89 -37.26 -13.87
C LEU A 15 19.89 -37.02 -12.73
N TRP A 16 21.04 -36.40 -13.05
CA TRP A 16 22.04 -36.06 -12.04
C TRP A 16 21.50 -35.15 -10.93
N ARG A 17 20.67 -34.16 -11.29
CA ARG A 17 20.03 -33.28 -10.29
C ARG A 17 18.98 -33.99 -9.45
N ALA A 18 18.24 -34.93 -10.03
CA ALA A 18 17.27 -35.73 -9.28
C ALA A 18 18.01 -36.58 -8.24
N LEU A 19 19.10 -37.25 -8.62
CA LEU A 19 19.96 -37.99 -7.69
C LEU A 19 20.56 -37.09 -6.60
N GLN A 20 21.03 -35.91 -6.98
CA GLN A 20 21.55 -34.92 -6.02
C GLN A 20 20.48 -34.51 -4.99
N LEU A 21 19.23 -34.26 -5.42
CA LEU A 21 18.13 -33.93 -4.53
C LEU A 21 17.80 -35.10 -3.59
N GLU A 22 17.75 -36.33 -4.10
CA GLU A 22 17.49 -37.52 -3.27
C GLU A 22 18.60 -37.84 -2.27
N TRP A 23 19.84 -37.44 -2.56
CA TRP A 23 20.94 -37.58 -1.60
C TRP A 23 20.81 -36.58 -0.44
N HIS A 24 20.32 -35.37 -0.69
CA HIS A 24 20.27 -34.31 0.33
C HIS A 24 18.92 -34.16 1.02
N LEU A 25 17.84 -34.71 0.44
CA LEU A 25 16.47 -34.48 0.90
C LEU A 25 15.68 -35.78 0.96
N SER A 26 14.84 -35.90 1.98
CA SER A 26 13.86 -36.97 2.10
C SER A 26 12.76 -36.85 1.04
N LYS A 27 12.06 -37.96 0.76
CA LYS A 27 10.91 -37.97 -0.16
C LYS A 27 9.81 -36.99 0.25
N ARG A 28 9.63 -36.77 1.56
CA ARG A 28 8.69 -35.77 2.09
C ARG A 28 9.13 -34.35 1.72
N GLU A 29 10.40 -34.01 1.92
CA GLU A 29 10.93 -32.68 1.57
C GLU A 29 10.89 -32.41 0.07
N ILE A 30 11.20 -33.42 -0.75
CA ILE A 30 11.09 -33.32 -2.22
C ILE A 30 9.65 -33.03 -2.63
N LEU A 31 8.67 -33.75 -2.04
CA LEU A 31 7.26 -33.51 -2.30
C LEU A 31 6.83 -32.12 -1.83
N THR A 32 7.25 -31.68 -0.65
CA THR A 32 6.97 -30.33 -0.14
C THR A 32 7.53 -29.25 -1.07
N LEU A 33 8.76 -29.42 -1.56
CA LEU A 33 9.36 -28.50 -2.53
C LEU A 33 8.57 -28.48 -3.84
N TYR A 34 8.15 -29.64 -4.33
CA TYR A 34 7.31 -29.73 -5.53
C TYR A 34 5.99 -29.00 -5.33
N LEU A 35 5.26 -29.30 -4.24
CA LEU A 35 3.97 -28.70 -3.94
C LEU A 35 4.05 -27.19 -3.76
N ASN A 36 5.18 -26.62 -3.33
CA ASN A 36 5.36 -25.18 -3.17
C ASN A 36 5.87 -24.46 -4.43
N ARG A 37 6.39 -25.20 -5.43
CA ARG A 37 6.99 -24.58 -6.63
C ARG A 37 6.37 -25.01 -7.96
N ALA A 38 5.50 -26.01 -7.95
CA ALA A 38 4.81 -26.44 -9.15
C ALA A 38 4.01 -25.27 -9.76
N PRO A 39 4.04 -25.09 -11.08
CA PRO A 39 3.27 -24.04 -11.75
C PRO A 39 1.80 -24.44 -11.83
N PHE A 40 0.88 -23.52 -11.51
CA PHE A 40 -0.57 -23.78 -11.60
C PHE A 40 -1.30 -22.90 -12.64
N GLY A 41 -0.57 -22.02 -13.34
CA GLY A 41 -1.10 -21.17 -14.39
C GLY A 41 -0.86 -19.68 -14.12
N GLY A 42 -0.51 -18.92 -15.16
CA GLY A 42 -0.14 -17.51 -15.00
C GLY A 42 1.07 -17.34 -14.08
N THR A 43 0.93 -16.50 -13.05
CA THR A 43 1.96 -16.24 -12.03
C THR A 43 1.88 -17.17 -10.81
N LEU A 44 0.90 -18.09 -10.77
CA LEU A 44 0.66 -18.95 -9.60
C LEU A 44 1.69 -20.08 -9.52
N GLN A 45 2.43 -20.11 -8.42
CA GLN A 45 3.36 -21.18 -8.05
C GLN A 45 2.98 -21.73 -6.68
N GLY A 46 2.88 -23.05 -6.61
CA GLY A 46 2.55 -23.80 -5.41
C GLY A 46 1.05 -23.97 -5.16
N ILE A 47 0.71 -25.10 -4.52
CA ILE A 47 -0.66 -25.55 -4.26
C ILE A 47 -1.40 -24.58 -3.32
N GLY A 48 -0.70 -23.98 -2.36
CA GLY A 48 -1.28 -23.00 -1.45
C GLY A 48 -1.79 -21.77 -2.18
N ALA A 49 -0.95 -21.17 -3.03
CA ALA A 49 -1.33 -20.03 -3.85
C ALA A 49 -2.44 -20.38 -4.84
N ALA A 50 -2.36 -21.54 -5.48
CA ALA A 50 -3.38 -22.01 -6.42
C ALA A 50 -4.74 -22.24 -5.74
N SER A 51 -4.76 -22.86 -4.56
CA SER A 51 -5.98 -23.13 -3.78
C SER A 51 -6.67 -21.83 -3.38
N TRP A 52 -5.93 -20.83 -2.89
CA TRP A 52 -6.52 -19.52 -2.58
C TRP A 52 -6.96 -18.77 -3.83
N ALA A 53 -6.17 -18.79 -4.90
CA ALA A 53 -6.48 -18.08 -6.15
C ALA A 53 -7.74 -18.63 -6.84
N TYR A 54 -7.82 -19.95 -6.96
CA TYR A 54 -8.91 -20.62 -7.68
C TYR A 54 -10.12 -20.85 -6.78
N LEU A 55 -9.91 -21.33 -5.54
CA LEU A 55 -10.99 -21.84 -4.68
C LEU A 55 -11.23 -20.97 -3.43
N GLY A 56 -10.30 -20.06 -3.10
CA GLY A 56 -10.34 -19.19 -1.92
C GLY A 56 -10.43 -19.93 -0.59
N LYS A 57 -9.77 -21.09 -0.50
CA LYS A 57 -9.65 -21.85 0.73
C LYS A 57 -8.29 -22.50 0.86
N SER A 58 -7.95 -22.91 2.08
CA SER A 58 -6.72 -23.64 2.38
C SER A 58 -6.69 -24.99 1.66
N PRO A 59 -5.52 -25.47 1.19
CA PRO A 59 -5.35 -26.83 0.65
C PRO A 59 -5.85 -27.95 1.58
N ALA A 60 -5.88 -27.72 2.90
CA ALA A 60 -6.41 -28.67 3.88
C ALA A 60 -7.94 -28.86 3.81
N ASN A 61 -8.66 -27.93 3.18
CA ASN A 61 -10.13 -27.91 3.10
C ASN A 61 -10.63 -28.23 1.67
N LEU A 62 -9.78 -28.85 0.84
CA LEU A 62 -10.13 -29.24 -0.52
C LEU A 62 -11.02 -30.49 -0.52
N SER A 63 -12.03 -30.50 -1.38
CA SER A 63 -12.75 -31.72 -1.74
C SER A 63 -11.85 -32.65 -2.56
N TYR A 64 -12.25 -33.92 -2.70
CA TYR A 64 -11.54 -34.86 -3.57
C TYR A 64 -11.54 -34.40 -5.02
N SER A 65 -12.64 -33.80 -5.49
CA SER A 65 -12.77 -33.23 -6.83
C SER A 65 -11.77 -32.10 -7.07
N GLU A 66 -11.68 -31.16 -6.12
CA GLU A 66 -10.79 -30.01 -6.20
C GLU A 66 -9.32 -30.41 -6.07
N ALA A 67 -9.01 -31.34 -5.16
CA ALA A 67 -7.66 -31.89 -5.01
C ALA A 67 -7.22 -32.59 -6.30
N ALA A 68 -8.10 -33.40 -6.91
CA ALA A 68 -7.84 -34.04 -8.19
C ALA A 68 -7.62 -33.00 -9.30
N MET A 69 -8.45 -31.95 -9.36
CA MET A 69 -8.27 -30.85 -10.33
C MET A 69 -6.90 -30.17 -10.15
N LEU A 70 -6.55 -29.75 -8.93
CA LEU A 70 -5.28 -29.08 -8.70
C LEU A 70 -4.08 -30.01 -8.98
N ALA A 71 -4.20 -31.32 -8.73
CA ALA A 71 -3.14 -32.28 -9.03
C ALA A 71 -2.79 -32.39 -10.53
N VAL A 72 -3.74 -32.15 -11.45
CA VAL A 72 -3.48 -32.18 -12.91
C VAL A 72 -2.98 -30.87 -13.48
N LEU A 73 -3.24 -29.73 -12.84
CA LEU A 73 -2.87 -28.41 -13.38
C LEU A 73 -1.37 -28.28 -13.72
N PRO A 74 -0.41 -28.73 -12.90
CA PRO A 74 1.01 -28.59 -13.20
C PRO A 74 1.49 -29.28 -14.49
N GLN A 75 0.72 -30.24 -15.02
CA GLN A 75 1.07 -30.92 -16.27
C GLN A 75 1.00 -29.97 -17.48
N ALA A 76 0.01 -29.09 -17.51
CA ALA A 76 -0.21 -28.15 -18.60
C ALA A 76 -0.85 -26.85 -18.06
N PRO A 77 -0.13 -26.09 -17.22
CA PRO A 77 -0.69 -25.06 -16.34
C PRO A 77 -1.39 -23.94 -17.08
N SER A 78 -0.98 -23.61 -18.31
CA SER A 78 -1.65 -22.59 -19.13
C SER A 78 -2.88 -23.13 -19.87
N ARG A 79 -2.89 -24.42 -20.23
CA ARG A 79 -3.95 -25.04 -21.05
C ARG A 79 -5.11 -25.59 -20.21
N LEU A 80 -4.83 -25.96 -18.96
CA LEU A 80 -5.80 -26.54 -18.02
C LEU A 80 -6.34 -25.53 -17.00
N ARG A 81 -6.07 -24.23 -17.21
CA ARG A 81 -6.59 -23.17 -16.32
C ARG A 81 -8.11 -23.27 -16.18
N PRO A 82 -8.65 -23.58 -15.00
CA PRO A 82 -10.09 -23.80 -14.83
C PRO A 82 -10.89 -22.50 -14.98
N ASP A 83 -10.27 -21.35 -14.72
CA ASP A 83 -10.87 -20.02 -14.88
C ASP A 83 -10.99 -19.57 -16.36
N ARG A 84 -10.29 -20.24 -17.28
CA ARG A 84 -10.31 -19.92 -18.72
C ARG A 84 -10.85 -21.06 -19.58
N TRP A 85 -10.61 -22.30 -19.18
CA TRP A 85 -10.90 -23.52 -19.93
C TRP A 85 -11.54 -24.59 -19.03
N PRO A 86 -12.73 -24.33 -18.44
CA PRO A 86 -13.35 -25.20 -17.44
C PRO A 86 -13.55 -26.64 -17.96
N GLU A 87 -14.05 -26.80 -19.18
CA GLU A 87 -14.25 -28.13 -19.80
C GLU A 87 -12.96 -28.95 -19.92
N ARG A 88 -11.83 -28.29 -20.22
CA ARG A 88 -10.52 -28.97 -20.32
C ARG A 88 -10.01 -29.38 -18.95
N ALA A 89 -10.18 -28.52 -17.95
CA ALA A 89 -9.83 -28.81 -16.58
C ALA A 89 -10.68 -29.98 -16.05
N GLU A 90 -11.96 -30.03 -16.41
CA GLU A 90 -12.91 -31.07 -16.04
C GLU A 90 -12.53 -32.41 -16.65
N ALA A 91 -12.27 -32.46 -17.95
CA ALA A 91 -11.82 -33.68 -18.60
C ALA A 91 -10.51 -34.21 -17.97
N ALA A 92 -9.57 -33.32 -17.65
CA ALA A 92 -8.31 -33.69 -17.01
C ALA A 92 -8.52 -34.23 -15.58
N ARG A 93 -9.35 -33.56 -14.77
CA ARG A 93 -9.74 -34.01 -13.44
C ARG A 93 -10.40 -35.38 -13.51
N ASN A 94 -11.40 -35.55 -14.37
CA ASN A 94 -12.19 -36.78 -14.46
C ASN A 94 -11.33 -37.98 -14.87
N LYS A 95 -10.27 -37.75 -15.65
CA LYS A 95 -9.24 -38.76 -15.97
C LYS A 95 -8.40 -39.17 -14.76
N VAL A 96 -8.05 -38.24 -13.87
CA VAL A 96 -7.36 -38.56 -12.60
C VAL A 96 -8.29 -39.32 -11.67
N LEU A 97 -9.53 -38.86 -11.50
CA LEU A 97 -10.54 -39.54 -10.68
C LEU A 97 -10.71 -41.01 -11.12
N GLU A 98 -10.80 -41.26 -12.44
CA GLU A 98 -10.90 -42.62 -12.98
C GLU A 98 -9.66 -43.47 -12.64
N ARG A 99 -8.45 -42.91 -12.79
CA ARG A 99 -7.22 -43.63 -12.45
C ARG A 99 -7.17 -44.01 -10.98
N MET A 100 -7.64 -43.14 -10.09
CA MET A 100 -7.68 -43.41 -8.65
C MET A 100 -8.68 -44.52 -8.30
N ALA A 101 -9.80 -44.63 -9.04
CA ALA A 101 -10.72 -45.77 -8.93
C ALA A 101 -10.08 -47.09 -9.43
N VAL A 102 -9.46 -47.07 -10.62
CA VAL A 102 -8.82 -48.26 -11.22
C VAL A 102 -7.69 -48.79 -10.34
N GLN A 103 -6.94 -47.91 -9.69
CA GLN A 103 -5.85 -48.28 -8.78
C GLN A 103 -6.36 -48.67 -7.37
N GLY A 104 -7.66 -48.59 -7.12
CA GLY A 104 -8.26 -48.94 -5.82
C GLY A 104 -7.94 -47.95 -4.69
N VAL A 105 -7.40 -46.77 -5.01
CA VAL A 105 -7.07 -45.75 -3.99
C VAL A 105 -8.34 -45.07 -3.48
N TRP A 106 -9.33 -44.84 -4.35
CA TRP A 106 -10.65 -44.32 -4.01
C TRP A 106 -11.75 -45.27 -4.47
N SER A 107 -12.82 -45.38 -3.68
CA SER A 107 -14.02 -46.15 -4.04
C SER A 107 -14.72 -45.55 -5.26
N ARG A 108 -15.43 -46.39 -6.04
CA ARG A 108 -16.16 -45.94 -7.23
C ARG A 108 -17.26 -44.94 -6.90
N GLU A 109 -17.89 -45.09 -5.75
CA GLU A 109 -18.94 -44.21 -5.23
C GLU A 109 -18.39 -42.79 -5.02
N ARG A 110 -17.30 -42.66 -4.26
CA ARG A 110 -16.57 -41.39 -4.07
C ARG A 110 -16.15 -40.74 -5.38
N VAL A 111 -15.67 -41.53 -6.35
CA VAL A 111 -15.27 -41.01 -7.66
C VAL A 111 -16.47 -40.47 -8.43
N LYS A 112 -17.62 -41.16 -8.35
CA LYS A 112 -18.88 -40.68 -8.93
C LYS A 112 -19.32 -39.36 -8.29
N GLU A 113 -19.37 -39.29 -6.95
CA GLU A 113 -19.70 -38.06 -6.22
C GLU A 113 -18.76 -36.90 -6.58
N SER A 114 -17.45 -37.17 -6.64
CA SER A 114 -16.45 -36.15 -6.99
C SER A 114 -16.61 -35.62 -8.41
N ARG A 115 -17.16 -36.42 -9.34
CA ARG A 115 -17.42 -35.99 -10.72
C ARG A 115 -18.64 -35.09 -10.84
N GLU A 116 -19.60 -35.23 -9.94
CA GLU A 116 -20.82 -34.42 -9.91
C GLU A 116 -20.53 -32.98 -9.42
N GLU A 117 -19.41 -32.77 -8.71
CA GLU A 117 -18.95 -31.43 -8.35
C GLU A 117 -18.58 -30.61 -9.61
N PRO A 118 -19.24 -29.47 -9.89
CA PRO A 118 -18.94 -28.66 -11.07
C PRO A 118 -17.60 -27.94 -10.94
N ILE A 119 -16.81 -27.87 -12.03
CA ILE A 119 -15.68 -26.93 -12.12
C ILE A 119 -16.22 -25.60 -12.63
N TRP A 120 -16.94 -24.89 -11.78
CA TRP A 120 -17.28 -23.51 -12.08
C TRP A 120 -16.52 -22.56 -11.17
N LEU A 121 -15.41 -22.08 -11.71
CA LEU A 121 -14.58 -21.08 -11.09
C LEU A 121 -14.75 -19.79 -11.86
N ALA A 122 -15.69 -18.95 -11.41
CA ALA A 122 -15.71 -17.56 -11.83
C ALA A 122 -14.31 -16.97 -11.57
N PRO A 123 -13.76 -16.13 -12.48
CA PRO A 123 -12.47 -15.49 -12.27
C PRO A 123 -12.50 -14.71 -10.95
N ARG A 124 -11.92 -15.27 -9.89
CA ARG A 124 -11.85 -14.57 -8.62
C ARG A 124 -10.86 -13.43 -8.77
N GLN A 125 -11.37 -12.21 -8.72
CA GLN A 125 -10.50 -11.06 -8.54
C GLN A 125 -9.90 -11.16 -7.15
N MET A 126 -8.59 -11.35 -7.07
CA MET A 126 -7.90 -11.23 -5.79
C MET A 126 -8.15 -9.83 -5.24
N PRO A 127 -8.61 -9.69 -3.98
CA PRO A 127 -8.83 -8.37 -3.41
C PRO A 127 -7.51 -7.62 -3.39
N GLN A 128 -7.42 -6.55 -4.17
CA GLN A 128 -6.24 -5.68 -4.22
C GLN A 128 -6.37 -4.57 -3.19
N LEU A 129 -6.48 -4.93 -1.91
CA LEU A 129 -6.51 -3.93 -0.84
C LEU A 129 -5.09 -3.37 -0.62
N ALA A 130 -5.01 -2.05 -0.50
CA ALA A 130 -3.80 -1.28 -0.26
C ALA A 130 -2.61 -1.69 -1.16
N PRO A 131 -2.75 -1.70 -2.50
CA PRO A 131 -1.74 -2.27 -3.40
C PRO A 131 -0.43 -1.47 -3.37
N LEU A 132 -0.52 -0.13 -3.29
CA LEU A 132 0.64 0.76 -3.19
C LEU A 132 1.38 0.59 -1.85
N PHE A 133 0.64 0.43 -0.75
CA PHE A 133 1.22 0.14 0.56
C PHE A 133 1.91 -1.23 0.57
N SER A 134 1.25 -2.25 0.02
CA SER A 134 1.78 -3.61 -0.08
C SER A 134 3.09 -3.63 -0.87
N ARG A 135 3.13 -2.94 -2.02
CA ARG A 135 4.36 -2.77 -2.81
C ARG A 135 5.47 -2.05 -2.04
N MET A 136 5.13 -0.98 -1.31
CA MET A 136 6.10 -0.28 -0.46
C MET A 136 6.67 -1.21 0.62
N MET A 137 5.83 -2.03 1.26
CA MET A 137 6.26 -2.94 2.33
C MET A 137 7.13 -4.08 1.81
N LEU A 138 6.84 -4.62 0.63
CA LEU A 138 7.69 -5.59 -0.06
C LEU A 138 9.08 -5.01 -0.40
N GLY A 139 9.15 -3.70 -0.69
CA GLY A 139 10.45 -3.02 -0.88
C GLY A 139 11.24 -2.81 0.42
N LYS A 140 10.58 -2.88 1.59
CA LYS A 140 11.19 -2.63 2.91
C LYS A 140 11.55 -3.91 3.67
N SER A 141 10.89 -5.02 3.36
CA SER A 141 11.08 -6.29 4.07
C SER A 141 11.39 -7.41 3.09
N LYS A 142 12.34 -8.28 3.48
CA LYS A 142 12.64 -9.54 2.79
C LYS A 142 11.90 -10.73 3.41
N SER A 143 11.06 -10.50 4.42
CA SER A 143 10.31 -11.57 5.09
C SER A 143 9.24 -12.15 4.17
N ASP A 144 9.08 -13.48 4.22
CA ASP A 144 8.04 -14.19 3.47
C ASP A 144 6.61 -13.80 3.92
N LYS A 145 6.46 -13.35 5.18
CA LYS A 145 5.22 -12.85 5.75
C LYS A 145 5.43 -11.46 6.34
N ILE A 146 4.67 -10.48 5.84
CA ILE A 146 4.66 -9.13 6.37
C ILE A 146 3.34 -8.91 7.11
N VAL A 147 3.40 -8.78 8.42
CA VAL A 147 2.25 -8.39 9.24
C VAL A 147 2.22 -6.87 9.31
N THR A 148 1.09 -6.27 8.98
CA THR A 148 0.90 -4.81 8.95
C THR A 148 -0.12 -4.40 10.01
N THR A 149 -0.31 -3.09 10.16
CA THR A 149 -1.27 -2.50 11.11
C THR A 149 -2.56 -2.03 10.42
N LEU A 150 -2.67 -2.28 9.10
CA LEU A 150 -3.83 -1.90 8.33
C LEU A 150 -5.06 -2.69 8.79
N ASP A 151 -6.16 -1.98 8.94
CA ASP A 151 -7.46 -2.57 9.17
C ASP A 151 -8.15 -2.84 7.83
N ALA A 152 -8.42 -4.11 7.52
CA ALA A 152 -8.96 -4.50 6.22
C ALA A 152 -10.39 -3.98 5.98
N GLY A 153 -11.18 -3.76 7.03
CA GLY A 153 -12.53 -3.20 6.93
C GLY A 153 -12.47 -1.71 6.61
N LEU A 154 -11.67 -0.96 7.36
CA LEU A 154 -11.42 0.46 7.13
C LEU A 154 -10.79 0.72 5.78
N GLN A 155 -9.78 -0.07 5.39
CA GLN A 155 -9.09 0.08 4.11
C GLN A 155 -10.06 0.00 2.94
N ARG A 156 -10.96 -0.99 2.94
CA ARG A 156 -11.98 -1.16 1.90
C ARG A 156 -12.89 0.06 1.79
N ARG A 157 -13.36 0.58 2.94
CA ARG A 157 -14.20 1.80 2.98
C ARG A 157 -13.47 3.03 2.44
N LEU A 158 -12.17 3.16 2.74
CA LEU A 158 -11.36 4.27 2.22
C LEU A 158 -11.16 4.17 0.70
N GLU A 159 -10.93 2.98 0.16
CA GLU A 159 -10.81 2.77 -1.28
C GLU A 159 -12.14 2.99 -2.00
N GLU A 160 -13.25 2.51 -1.45
CA GLU A 160 -14.61 2.81 -1.96
C GLU A 160 -14.88 4.32 -1.97
N LEU A 161 -14.51 5.03 -0.90
CA LEU A 161 -14.62 6.49 -0.85
C LEU A 161 -13.79 7.14 -1.96
N ALA A 162 -12.53 6.74 -2.13
CA ALA A 162 -11.68 7.28 -3.19
C ALA A 162 -12.29 7.07 -4.58
N GLN A 163 -12.80 5.86 -4.86
CA GLN A 163 -13.45 5.53 -6.13
C GLN A 163 -14.71 6.36 -6.37
N ASN A 164 -15.55 6.55 -5.35
CA ASN A 164 -16.75 7.39 -5.45
C ASN A 164 -16.41 8.86 -5.75
N TRP A 165 -15.25 9.34 -5.29
CA TRP A 165 -14.77 10.69 -5.58
C TRP A 165 -14.11 10.83 -6.96
N LYS A 166 -13.72 9.73 -7.62
CA LYS A 166 -13.02 9.73 -8.90
C LYS A 166 -13.69 10.60 -9.95
N GLY A 167 -15.02 10.49 -10.08
CA GLY A 167 -15.81 11.22 -11.08
C GLY A 167 -15.91 12.72 -10.81
N ARG A 168 -15.64 13.17 -9.58
CA ARG A 168 -15.67 14.59 -9.19
C ARG A 168 -14.32 15.26 -9.31
N LEU A 169 -13.24 14.48 -9.42
CA LEU A 169 -11.90 15.01 -9.51
C LEU A 169 -11.59 15.45 -10.95
N PRO A 170 -10.99 16.65 -11.13
CA PRO A 170 -10.56 17.12 -12.45
C PRO A 170 -9.70 16.07 -13.16
N PRO A 171 -9.66 16.06 -14.51
CA PRO A 171 -8.80 15.16 -15.26
C PRO A 171 -7.36 15.19 -14.76
N ARG A 172 -6.67 14.04 -14.76
CA ARG A 172 -5.28 13.90 -14.30
C ARG A 172 -4.99 14.28 -12.84
N SER A 173 -6.04 14.42 -12.02
CA SER A 173 -5.90 14.60 -10.56
C SER A 173 -5.87 13.26 -9.84
N SER A 174 -5.17 13.21 -8.71
CA SER A 174 -5.09 12.04 -7.82
C SER A 174 -5.49 12.44 -6.40
N LEU A 175 -5.56 11.46 -5.50
CA LEU A 175 -6.02 11.60 -4.11
C LEU A 175 -5.16 10.71 -3.21
N ALA A 176 -4.88 11.20 -2.01
CA ALA A 176 -4.17 10.46 -0.97
C ALA A 176 -4.98 10.51 0.32
N MET A 177 -5.08 9.37 1.01
CA MET A 177 -5.61 9.31 2.37
C MET A 177 -4.71 8.43 3.22
N ILE A 178 -4.45 8.89 4.44
CA ILE A 178 -3.78 8.11 5.47
C ILE A 178 -4.61 8.22 6.74
N VAL A 179 -4.88 7.09 7.39
CA VAL A 179 -5.54 7.05 8.69
C VAL A 179 -4.55 6.49 9.69
N VAL A 180 -4.36 7.23 10.77
CA VAL A 180 -3.40 6.91 11.82
C VAL A 180 -4.14 6.90 13.15
N ASP A 181 -3.92 5.85 13.94
CA ASP A 181 -4.40 5.79 15.31
C ASP A 181 -3.63 6.82 16.15
N HIS A 182 -4.32 7.73 16.82
CA HIS A 182 -3.69 8.81 17.58
C HIS A 182 -3.08 8.34 18.91
N THR A 183 -3.39 7.14 19.39
CA THR A 183 -2.89 6.63 20.68
C THR A 183 -1.53 5.97 20.54
N ASP A 184 -1.32 5.19 19.48
CA ASP A 184 -0.08 4.43 19.25
C ASP A 184 0.62 4.80 17.93
N MET A 185 0.06 5.73 17.17
CA MET A 185 0.58 6.22 15.90
C MET A 185 0.71 5.16 14.81
N ARG A 186 0.01 4.03 14.94
CA ARG A 186 -0.03 2.99 13.91
C ARG A 186 -0.91 3.41 12.74
N VAL A 187 -0.46 3.08 11.54
CA VAL A 187 -1.20 3.36 10.30
C VAL A 187 -2.30 2.32 10.14
N ARG A 188 -3.56 2.75 10.21
CA ARG A 188 -4.73 1.88 10.08
C ARG A 188 -5.30 1.83 8.66
N GLY A 189 -5.03 2.85 7.84
CA GLY A 189 -5.49 2.93 6.46
C GLY A 189 -4.52 3.69 5.56
N TRP A 190 -4.38 3.26 4.30
CA TRP A 190 -3.45 3.84 3.32
C TRP A 190 -4.02 3.80 1.90
N VAL A 191 -4.38 4.95 1.36
CA VAL A 191 -4.80 5.11 -0.04
C VAL A 191 -3.82 6.07 -0.71
N GLY A 192 -3.00 5.53 -1.61
CA GLY A 192 -1.97 6.28 -2.33
C GLY A 192 -2.44 6.90 -3.64
N SER A 193 -3.57 6.45 -4.18
CA SER A 193 -4.15 6.95 -5.42
C SER A 193 -5.65 6.63 -5.45
N VAL A 194 -6.39 7.32 -6.32
CA VAL A 194 -7.83 7.10 -6.52
C VAL A 194 -8.12 5.71 -7.08
N ASP A 195 -7.38 5.36 -8.13
CA ASP A 195 -7.53 4.13 -8.89
C ASP A 195 -6.15 3.70 -9.40
N LEU A 196 -5.73 2.49 -9.03
CA LEU A 196 -4.44 1.94 -9.45
C LEU A 196 -4.38 1.71 -10.97
N ASN A 197 -5.52 1.41 -11.59
CA ASN A 197 -5.61 1.00 -12.99
C ASN A 197 -5.81 2.19 -13.95
N ASP A 198 -5.84 3.43 -13.44
CA ASP A 198 -6.02 4.63 -14.25
C ASP A 198 -4.67 5.29 -14.56
N ASP A 199 -4.06 4.90 -15.68
CA ASP A 199 -2.79 5.45 -16.15
C ASP A 199 -2.86 6.95 -16.46
N SER A 200 -4.03 7.46 -16.86
CA SER A 200 -4.22 8.89 -17.18
C SER A 200 -4.03 9.80 -15.96
N ARG A 201 -4.23 9.24 -14.76
CA ARG A 201 -4.05 9.90 -13.46
C ARG A 201 -2.77 9.48 -12.74
N PHE A 202 -1.91 8.71 -13.42
CA PHE A 202 -0.72 8.10 -12.82
C PHE A 202 -1.07 7.27 -11.58
N GLY A 203 -2.09 6.41 -11.69
CA GLY A 203 -2.63 5.60 -10.58
C GLY A 203 -1.60 4.76 -9.82
N HIS A 204 -0.47 4.45 -10.47
CA HIS A 204 0.65 3.74 -9.87
C HIS A 204 1.53 4.61 -8.96
N VAL A 205 1.36 5.93 -8.92
CA VAL A 205 2.16 6.83 -8.07
C VAL A 205 1.49 6.99 -6.70
N ASP A 206 2.24 6.66 -5.65
CA ASP A 206 1.78 6.78 -4.27
C ASP A 206 1.86 8.24 -3.78
N MET A 207 0.74 8.95 -3.85
CA MET A 207 0.60 10.33 -3.41
C MET A 207 0.80 10.51 -1.89
N VAL A 208 0.69 9.45 -1.09
CA VAL A 208 1.03 9.54 0.35
C VAL A 208 2.53 9.75 0.54
N ASN A 209 3.35 9.16 -0.34
CA ASN A 209 4.82 9.27 -0.32
C ASN A 209 5.38 10.31 -1.30
N ALA A 210 4.54 10.91 -2.14
CA ALA A 210 4.93 11.97 -3.07
C ALA A 210 5.28 13.26 -2.32
N ILE A 211 6.27 13.98 -2.84
CA ILE A 211 6.63 15.31 -2.33
C ILE A 211 5.64 16.32 -2.93
N ARG A 212 4.91 17.02 -2.07
CA ARG A 212 3.95 18.07 -2.45
C ARG A 212 4.10 19.27 -1.55
N SER A 213 3.69 20.43 -2.04
CA SER A 213 3.61 21.63 -1.19
C SER A 213 2.60 21.37 -0.05
N PRO A 214 2.98 21.56 1.22
CA PRO A 214 2.05 21.52 2.35
C PRO A 214 0.98 22.60 2.28
N GLY A 215 1.28 23.72 1.63
CA GLY A 215 0.52 24.97 1.79
C GLY A 215 0.32 25.33 3.26
N SER A 216 -0.89 25.78 3.59
CA SER A 216 -1.30 26.21 4.94
C SER A 216 -1.28 25.11 6.01
N VAL A 217 -1.06 23.83 5.66
CA VAL A 217 -1.00 22.72 6.63
C VAL A 217 0.14 22.90 7.65
N LEU A 218 1.16 23.73 7.34
CA LEU A 218 2.24 24.03 8.28
C LEU A 218 1.88 25.09 9.34
N LYS A 219 0.80 25.86 9.16
CA LYS A 219 0.43 26.95 10.08
C LYS A 219 0.21 26.49 11.52
N PRO A 220 -0.56 25.41 11.80
CA PRO A 220 -0.72 24.94 13.18
C PRO A 220 0.61 24.65 13.88
N PHE A 221 1.61 24.16 13.15
CA PHE A 221 2.92 23.84 13.72
C PHE A 221 3.70 25.09 14.13
N VAL A 222 3.69 26.17 13.31
CA VAL A 222 4.43 27.38 13.68
C VAL A 222 3.77 28.08 14.86
N TYR A 223 2.44 28.12 14.90
CA TYR A 223 1.70 28.67 16.04
C TYR A 223 1.94 27.84 17.30
N GLY A 224 1.82 26.51 17.22
CA GLY A 224 2.09 25.61 18.36
C GLY A 224 3.50 25.77 18.92
N LEU A 225 4.52 25.75 18.06
CA LEU A 225 5.91 25.93 18.50
C LEU A 225 6.19 27.32 19.08
N ALA A 226 5.53 28.36 18.57
CA ALA A 226 5.68 29.71 19.10
C ALA A 226 4.92 29.90 20.43
N LEU A 227 3.79 29.20 20.63
CA LEU A 227 3.09 29.11 21.91
C LEU A 227 3.94 28.39 22.96
N ASP A 228 4.53 27.25 22.61
CA ASP A 228 5.38 26.44 23.49
C ASP A 228 6.59 27.23 24.02
N GLU A 229 7.09 28.18 23.24
CA GLU A 229 8.22 29.05 23.61
C GLU A 229 7.78 30.37 24.26
N GLY A 230 6.47 30.58 24.46
CA GLY A 230 5.93 31.80 25.05
C GLY A 230 6.09 33.05 24.17
N LEU A 231 6.37 32.90 22.87
CA LEU A 231 6.50 34.03 21.93
C LEU A 231 5.14 34.67 21.62
N ILE A 232 4.07 33.88 21.70
CA ILE A 232 2.69 34.30 21.44
C ILE A 232 1.74 33.62 22.42
N HIS A 233 0.55 34.21 22.54
CA HIS A 233 -0.61 33.71 23.29
C HIS A 233 -1.80 33.62 22.31
N PRO A 234 -2.84 32.78 22.56
CA PRO A 234 -4.05 32.73 21.72
C PRO A 234 -4.69 34.11 21.44
N ALA A 235 -4.65 35.00 22.43
CA ALA A 235 -5.14 36.37 22.33
C ALA A 235 -4.12 37.40 21.81
N SER A 236 -2.88 36.99 21.49
CA SER A 236 -1.88 37.91 20.94
C SER A 236 -2.39 38.56 19.66
N LEU A 237 -2.24 39.88 19.58
CA LEU A 237 -2.67 40.68 18.44
C LEU A 237 -1.61 40.60 17.32
N LEU A 238 -1.97 39.96 16.21
CA LEU A 238 -1.16 39.83 15.01
C LEU A 238 -1.67 40.82 13.94
N GLN A 239 -0.82 41.13 12.97
CA GLN A 239 -1.13 42.11 11.95
C GLN A 239 -1.43 41.43 10.61
N ASP A 240 -2.69 41.54 10.19
CA ASP A 240 -3.15 41.19 8.85
C ASP A 240 -3.24 42.45 7.98
N VAL A 241 -2.09 43.05 7.70
CA VAL A 241 -1.94 44.28 6.90
C VAL A 241 -0.94 44.06 5.77
N PRO A 242 -1.02 44.80 4.64
CA PRO A 242 -0.07 44.66 3.55
C PRO A 242 1.37 44.79 4.04
N ARG A 243 2.20 43.79 3.76
CA ARG A 243 3.62 43.78 4.13
C ARG A 243 4.49 43.53 2.91
N ARG A 244 5.65 44.19 2.88
CA ARG A 244 6.69 43.97 1.89
C ARG A 244 8.02 43.75 2.61
N THR A 245 8.60 42.57 2.43
CA THR A 245 9.93 42.24 2.95
C THR A 245 10.86 42.03 1.76
N GLY A 246 11.61 43.06 1.36
CA GLY A 246 12.37 43.06 0.10
C GLY A 246 11.43 42.91 -1.12
N ASP A 247 11.64 41.88 -1.93
CA ASP A 247 10.78 41.54 -3.07
C ASP A 247 9.65 40.57 -2.71
N TYR A 248 9.59 40.08 -1.48
CA TYR A 248 8.55 39.18 -1.02
C TYR A 248 7.30 39.97 -0.60
N ARG A 249 6.19 39.71 -1.32
CA ARG A 249 4.87 40.31 -1.10
C ARG A 249 3.82 39.20 -0.92
N PRO A 250 3.70 38.63 0.30
CA PRO A 250 2.65 37.67 0.57
C PRO A 250 1.28 38.36 0.56
N GLY A 251 0.30 37.73 -0.10
CA GLY A 251 -1.10 38.12 -0.04
C GLY A 251 -1.94 37.05 0.66
N ASN A 252 -3.12 37.42 1.16
CA ASN A 252 -4.11 36.44 1.62
C ASN A 252 -4.83 35.80 0.43
N PHE A 253 -5.47 34.65 0.67
CA PHE A 253 -6.26 33.96 -0.35
C PHE A 253 -7.55 34.74 -0.68
N ASP A 254 -8.23 35.24 0.37
CA ASP A 254 -9.31 36.23 0.21
C ASP A 254 -8.72 37.64 0.18
N SER A 255 -9.21 38.46 -0.73
CA SER A 255 -8.64 39.75 -1.15
C SER A 255 -8.77 40.90 -0.13
N GLY A 256 -9.04 40.60 1.14
CA GLY A 256 -9.20 41.56 2.23
C GLY A 256 -8.09 41.48 3.29
N PHE A 257 -7.73 42.65 3.83
CA PHE A 257 -6.89 42.78 5.03
C PHE A 257 -7.79 43.07 6.24
N HIS A 258 -7.60 42.33 7.33
CA HIS A 258 -8.43 42.46 8.53
C HIS A 258 -7.84 43.41 9.57
N GLY A 259 -6.62 43.91 9.36
CA GLY A 259 -5.93 44.74 10.33
C GLY A 259 -5.47 43.93 11.55
N PRO A 260 -5.63 44.43 12.78
CA PRO A 260 -5.25 43.69 13.98
C PRO A 260 -6.21 42.51 14.25
N ILE A 261 -5.67 41.30 14.39
CA ILE A 261 -6.44 40.07 14.59
C ILE A 261 -5.79 39.19 15.66
N SER A 262 -6.59 38.47 16.47
CA SER A 262 -6.01 37.53 17.44
C SER A 262 -5.37 36.34 16.72
N MET A 263 -4.37 35.73 17.36
CA MET A 263 -3.73 34.53 16.81
C MET A 263 -4.73 33.38 16.59
N SER A 264 -5.64 33.14 17.54
CA SER A 264 -6.68 32.12 17.41
C SER A 264 -7.54 32.33 16.16
N GLU A 265 -8.00 33.56 15.93
CA GLU A 265 -8.82 33.87 14.75
C GLU A 265 -8.00 33.77 13.46
N ALA A 266 -6.74 34.20 13.49
CA ALA A 266 -5.84 34.07 12.35
C ALA A 266 -5.59 32.62 11.94
N LEU A 267 -5.51 31.69 12.91
CA LEU A 267 -5.40 30.26 12.64
C LEU A 267 -6.69 29.67 12.10
N VAL A 268 -7.85 30.00 12.69
CA VAL A 268 -9.17 29.53 12.23
C VAL A 268 -9.43 29.97 10.79
N ARG A 269 -9.13 31.22 10.45
CA ARG A 269 -9.24 31.76 9.08
C ARG A 269 -8.09 31.37 8.17
N SER A 270 -7.06 30.70 8.69
CA SER A 270 -5.87 30.31 7.95
C SER A 270 -5.23 31.50 7.20
N LEU A 271 -5.10 32.66 7.86
CA LEU A 271 -4.53 33.86 7.23
C LEU A 271 -3.02 33.69 6.96
N ASN A 272 -2.53 34.28 5.86
CA ASN A 272 -1.14 34.13 5.44
C ASN A 272 -0.21 35.08 6.20
N LEU A 273 -0.61 36.35 6.32
CA LEU A 273 0.25 37.38 6.90
C LEU A 273 0.56 37.18 8.39
N PRO A 274 -0.42 36.87 9.27
CA PRO A 274 -0.12 36.56 10.66
C PRO A 274 0.81 35.35 10.82
N ALA A 275 0.66 34.33 9.96
CA ALA A 275 1.51 33.15 9.99
C ALA A 275 2.96 33.47 9.56
N VAL A 276 3.14 34.35 8.58
CA VAL A 276 4.46 34.86 8.18
C VAL A 276 5.09 35.67 9.31
N GLN A 277 4.33 36.56 9.96
CA GLN A 277 4.80 37.35 11.11
C GLN A 277 5.31 36.44 12.25
N VAL A 278 4.57 35.38 12.56
CA VAL A 278 4.96 34.43 13.62
C VAL A 278 6.19 33.61 13.20
N LEU A 279 6.27 33.17 11.93
CA LEU A 279 7.46 32.46 11.43
C LEU A 279 8.71 33.35 11.43
N GLU A 280 8.55 34.64 11.15
CA GLU A 280 9.62 35.63 11.21
C GLU A 280 10.18 35.78 12.62
N ALA A 281 9.29 35.91 13.62
CA ALA A 281 9.68 35.97 15.02
C ALA A 281 10.30 34.66 15.53
N TYR A 282 9.75 33.50 15.12
CA TYR A 282 10.24 32.19 15.55
C TYR A 282 11.55 31.77 14.85
N GLY A 283 11.73 32.19 13.61
CA GLY A 283 12.89 31.90 12.77
C GLY A 283 12.68 30.68 11.83
N PRO A 284 12.77 30.85 10.49
CA PRO A 284 12.47 29.77 9.54
C PRO A 284 13.47 28.60 9.58
N LYS A 285 14.75 28.87 9.86
CA LYS A 285 15.77 27.81 10.03
C LYS A 285 15.48 26.93 11.24
N ARG A 286 15.09 27.56 12.36
CA ARG A 286 14.71 26.89 13.60
C ARG A 286 13.45 26.05 13.40
N PHE A 287 12.45 26.60 12.71
CA PHE A 287 11.21 25.91 12.36
C PHE A 287 11.47 24.63 11.54
N ALA A 288 12.22 24.75 10.44
CA ALA A 288 12.57 23.60 9.61
C ALA A 288 13.36 22.53 10.39
N ALA A 289 14.28 22.94 11.27
CA ALA A 289 15.04 22.02 12.11
C ALA A 289 14.14 21.28 13.13
N LYS A 290 13.21 21.96 13.79
CA LYS A 290 12.25 21.33 14.72
C LYS A 290 11.35 20.33 14.01
N LEU A 291 10.78 20.71 12.86
CA LEU A 291 9.95 19.80 12.05
C LEU A 291 10.73 18.55 11.64
N ARG A 292 11.99 18.69 11.22
CA ARG A 292 12.85 17.53 10.92
C ARG A 292 13.01 16.61 12.13
N ASN A 293 13.24 17.16 13.32
CA ASN A 293 13.46 16.38 14.55
C ASN A 293 12.22 15.60 15.00
N VAL A 294 11.01 16.08 14.70
CA VAL A 294 9.75 15.36 14.99
C VAL A 294 9.33 14.39 13.88
N GLY A 295 10.13 14.25 12.82
CA GLY A 295 9.87 13.33 11.71
C GLY A 295 9.15 13.94 10.50
N LEU A 296 9.09 15.27 10.41
CA LEU A 296 8.55 16.06 9.30
C LEU A 296 9.65 16.82 8.55
N PRO A 297 10.58 16.13 7.86
CA PRO A 297 11.56 16.84 7.06
C PRO A 297 10.87 17.60 5.92
N LEU A 298 11.20 18.89 5.80
CA LEU A 298 10.82 19.71 4.65
C LEU A 298 11.87 19.56 3.54
N TYR A 299 11.41 19.40 2.31
CA TYR A 299 12.23 19.25 1.11
C TYR A 299 12.33 20.60 0.41
N LEU A 300 13.55 21.12 0.30
CA LEU A 300 13.84 22.40 -0.34
C LEU A 300 14.52 22.19 -1.70
N PRO A 301 14.42 23.14 -2.64
CA PRO A 301 15.25 23.14 -3.84
C PRO A 301 16.74 23.10 -3.50
N ASN A 302 17.56 22.55 -4.42
CA ASN A 302 19.01 22.46 -4.23
C ASN A 302 19.62 23.86 -3.98
N GLY A 303 20.44 23.97 -2.94
CA GLY A 303 21.08 25.22 -2.54
C GLY A 303 20.17 26.22 -1.81
N ALA A 304 18.87 25.93 -1.66
CA ALA A 304 17.95 26.83 -0.95
C ALA A 304 18.05 26.66 0.57
N ALA A 305 17.98 27.79 1.29
CA ALA A 305 17.88 27.82 2.74
C ALA A 305 16.43 28.03 3.20
N PRO A 306 16.04 27.52 4.38
CA PRO A 306 14.75 27.83 5.01
C PRO A 306 14.50 29.34 5.10
N ASN A 307 13.37 29.82 4.57
CA ASN A 307 12.97 31.22 4.59
C ASN A 307 11.44 31.36 4.88
N LEU A 308 10.91 32.58 4.86
CA LEU A 308 9.50 32.85 5.21
C LEU A 308 8.48 32.16 4.29
N SER A 309 8.85 31.85 3.05
CA SER A 309 7.94 31.18 2.10
C SER A 309 7.53 29.78 2.56
N LEU A 310 8.28 29.17 3.48
CA LEU A 310 7.97 27.85 4.05
C LEU A 310 6.54 27.74 4.54
N ILE A 311 6.04 28.75 5.28
CA ILE A 311 4.73 28.69 5.93
C ILE A 311 3.56 28.77 4.94
N LEU A 312 3.84 29.23 3.72
CA LEU A 312 2.88 29.32 2.62
C LEU A 312 3.09 28.22 1.57
N GLY A 313 3.93 27.22 1.87
CA GLY A 313 4.15 26.08 0.99
C GLY A 313 5.36 26.18 0.06
N GLY A 314 6.32 27.07 0.34
CA GLY A 314 7.61 27.17 -0.36
C GLY A 314 8.58 26.00 -0.13
N ALA A 315 8.09 24.88 0.42
CA ALA A 315 8.81 23.63 0.56
C ALA A 315 7.93 22.45 0.16
N GLY A 316 8.54 21.30 -0.09
CA GLY A 316 7.87 20.03 -0.22
C GLY A 316 7.77 19.28 1.10
N ALA A 317 6.72 18.49 1.26
CA ALA A 317 6.55 17.54 2.34
C ALA A 317 5.82 16.29 1.82
N LYS A 318 5.90 15.19 2.58
CA LYS A 318 5.21 13.93 2.25
C LYS A 318 4.04 13.72 3.19
N THR A 319 2.87 13.39 2.65
CA THR A 319 1.66 13.19 3.46
C THR A 319 1.83 12.12 4.53
N GLY A 320 2.52 11.03 4.20
CA GLY A 320 2.80 9.93 5.12
C GLY A 320 3.69 10.31 6.32
N ARG A 321 4.26 11.52 6.34
CA ARG A 321 5.02 12.03 7.49
C ARG A 321 4.14 12.81 8.48
N TYR A 322 3.00 13.37 8.05
CA TYR A 322 2.12 14.17 8.93
C TYR A 322 1.56 13.39 10.11
N GLY A 323 1.22 12.10 9.94
CA GLY A 323 0.69 11.28 11.03
C GLY A 323 1.59 11.31 12.26
N GLY A 324 2.82 10.79 12.15
CA GLY A 324 3.78 10.76 13.27
C GLY A 324 4.27 12.15 13.71
N GLY A 325 4.29 13.11 12.79
CA GLY A 325 4.80 14.45 13.05
C GLY A 325 3.85 15.39 13.78
N LEU A 326 2.56 15.40 13.40
CA LEU A 326 1.53 16.22 14.02
C LEU A 326 1.33 15.83 15.50
N TYR A 327 1.28 14.53 15.78
CA TYR A 327 1.18 14.04 17.15
C TYR A 327 2.39 14.41 18.01
N ARG A 328 3.62 14.29 17.48
CA ARG A 328 4.84 14.64 18.25
C ARG A 328 5.01 16.13 18.53
N VAL A 329 4.30 16.99 17.80
CA VAL A 329 4.31 18.45 18.01
C VAL A 329 3.13 18.88 18.89
N CYS A 330 1.96 18.29 18.72
CA CYS A 330 0.73 18.72 19.42
C CYS A 330 0.38 17.87 20.65
N SER A 331 1.00 16.71 20.83
CA SER A 331 0.85 15.95 22.07
C SER A 331 1.70 16.63 23.13
N PRO A 332 1.11 17.11 24.24
CA PRO A 332 1.90 17.57 25.37
C PRO A 332 2.84 16.43 25.73
N ARG A 333 4.13 16.73 25.92
CA ARG A 333 5.00 15.80 26.64
C ARG A 333 4.22 15.43 27.90
N GLN A 334 3.77 14.18 28.01
CA GLN A 334 3.49 13.62 29.30
C GLN A 334 4.84 13.70 30.02
N GLY A 335 4.99 14.76 30.81
CA GLY A 335 6.10 14.94 31.71
C GLY A 335 6.16 13.70 32.58
N ARG A 336 7.30 13.02 32.52
CA ARG A 336 7.90 12.47 33.72
C ARG A 336 9.00 13.42 34.14
#